data_AF-A0A2E4NTV9-F1
#
_entry.id   AF-A0A2E4NTV9-F1
#
_cell.length_a   1.000
_cell.length_b   1.000
_cell.length_c   1.000
_cell.angle_alpha   90.00
_cell.angle_beta   90.00
_cell.angle_gamma   90.00
#
_symmetry.space_group_name_H-M   'P 1'
#
loop_
_entity.id
_entity.type
_entity.pdbx_description
1 polymer ?
#
loop_
_entity_poly.entity_id
_entity_poly.type
_entity_poly.pdbx_seq_one_letter_code
_entity_poly.pdbx_strand_id
1 'polypeptide(L)'
;MIWQILLVVVVGVPGAFLATLGYVGALLRIAKHFSGALKFLIALPIYILYSVVMVAPLIYMLGQFRSGIQSSNLYLAAVLVAWAVVVIPSVVYLGKYRVHELRRAGYFLPAR
;
A
#
# COMPACT_ATOMS: atom_id res chain seq x y z
N MET A 1 -22.68 9.00 -3.62
CA MET A 1 -21.79 7.94 -3.06
C MET A 1 -20.94 7.28 -4.13
N ILE A 2 -21.53 6.55 -5.09
CA ILE A 2 -20.78 5.76 -6.09
C ILE A 2 -19.75 6.61 -6.85
N TRP A 3 -20.12 7.82 -7.28
CA TRP A 3 -19.20 8.73 -7.96
C TRP A 3 -17.97 9.10 -7.13
N GLN A 4 -18.13 9.35 -5.83
CA GLN A 4 -17.02 9.67 -4.94
C GLN A 4 -16.10 8.47 -4.72
N ILE A 5 -16.68 7.26 -4.61
CA ILE A 5 -15.91 6.01 -4.53
C ILE A 5 -15.09 5.82 -5.82
N LEU A 6 -15.71 6.03 -6.99
CA LEU A 6 -15.02 5.92 -8.28
C LEU A 6 -13.86 6.91 -8.38
N LEU A 7 -14.02 8.15 -7.95
CA LEU A 7 -12.93 9.13 -7.92
C LEU A 7 -11.77 8.68 -7.03
N VAL A 8 -12.08 8.13 -5.84
CA VAL A 8 -11.06 7.56 -4.95
C VAL A 8 -10.35 6.39 -5.61
N VAL A 9 -11.05 5.52 -6.33
CA VAL A 9 -10.43 4.39 -7.04
C VAL A 9 -9.55 4.88 -8.20
N VAL A 10 -10.03 5.80 -9.01
CA VAL A 10 -9.32 6.33 -10.20
C VAL A 10 -8.02 7.03 -9.81
N VAL A 11 -8.00 7.76 -8.68
CA VAL A 11 -6.78 8.43 -8.19
C VAL A 11 -5.95 7.52 -7.30
N GLY A 12 -6.61 6.74 -6.45
CA GLY A 12 -6.00 5.87 -5.46
C GLY A 12 -5.21 4.73 -6.08
N VAL A 13 -5.74 4.06 -7.11
CA VAL A 13 -5.04 2.94 -7.77
C VAL A 13 -3.68 3.39 -8.34
N PRO A 14 -3.59 4.42 -9.22
CA PRO A 14 -2.30 4.90 -9.71
C PRO A 14 -1.40 5.43 -8.59
N GLY A 15 -1.96 6.17 -7.62
CA GLY A 15 -1.18 6.74 -6.51
C GLY A 15 -0.52 5.66 -5.65
N ALA A 16 -1.31 4.67 -5.20
CA ALA A 16 -0.83 3.52 -4.43
C ALA A 16 0.19 2.69 -5.23
N PHE A 17 -0.06 2.50 -6.53
CA PHE A 17 0.85 1.75 -7.40
C PHE A 17 2.20 2.46 -7.59
N LEU A 18 2.19 3.76 -7.91
CA LEU A 18 3.40 4.57 -8.03
C LEU A 18 4.18 4.63 -6.71
N ALA A 19 3.48 4.76 -5.58
CA ALA A 19 4.11 4.68 -4.25
C ALA A 19 4.78 3.33 -4.02
N THR A 20 4.18 2.23 -4.50
CA THR A 20 4.77 0.88 -4.42
C THR A 20 6.01 0.76 -5.29
N LEU A 21 5.99 1.30 -6.51
CA LEU A 21 7.17 1.36 -7.37
C LEU A 21 8.32 2.13 -6.69
N GLY A 22 8.01 3.29 -6.12
CA GLY A 22 8.97 4.11 -5.37
C GLY A 22 9.50 3.38 -4.14
N TYR A 23 8.64 2.74 -3.37
CA TYR A 23 9.00 1.94 -2.20
C TYR A 23 9.97 0.80 -2.55
N VAL A 24 9.61 -0.03 -3.54
CA VAL A 24 10.46 -1.15 -3.98
C VAL A 24 11.79 -0.62 -4.52
N GLY A 25 11.77 0.43 -5.34
CA GLY A 25 12.99 1.05 -5.87
C GLY A 25 13.91 1.59 -4.78
N ALA A 26 13.35 2.25 -3.77
CA ALA A 26 14.09 2.77 -2.63
C ALA A 26 14.74 1.64 -1.81
N LEU A 27 13.99 0.58 -1.49
CA LEU A 27 14.53 -0.58 -0.79
C LEU A 27 15.69 -1.22 -1.56
N LEU A 28 15.51 -1.50 -2.85
CA LEU A 28 16.57 -2.08 -3.67
C LEU A 28 17.80 -1.17 -3.76
N ARG A 29 17.60 0.15 -3.79
CA ARG A 29 18.71 1.12 -3.75
C ARG A 29 19.44 1.12 -2.41
N ILE A 30 18.72 1.06 -1.29
CA ILE A 30 19.32 0.97 0.05
C ILE A 30 20.14 -0.32 0.16
N ALA A 31 19.61 -1.47 -0.28
CA ALA A 31 20.34 -2.73 -0.22
C ALA A 31 21.63 -2.77 -1.06
N LYS A 32 21.76 -1.91 -2.08
CA LYS A 32 23.02 -1.76 -2.83
C LYS A 32 24.11 -1.02 -2.04
N HIS A 33 23.74 -0.17 -1.09
CA HIS A 33 24.68 0.71 -0.37
C HIS A 33 24.85 0.32 1.10
N PHE A 34 23.87 -0.37 1.70
CA PHE A 34 23.82 -0.67 3.12
C PHE A 34 23.49 -2.14 3.35
N SER A 35 24.08 -2.73 4.39
CA SER A 35 23.84 -4.10 4.85
C SER A 35 23.58 -4.13 6.36
N GLY A 36 23.15 -5.30 6.87
CA GLY A 36 22.92 -5.50 8.31
C GLY A 36 21.84 -4.59 8.91
N ALA A 37 22.03 -4.21 10.18
CA ALA A 37 21.06 -3.42 10.94
C ALA A 37 20.81 -2.02 10.36
N LEU A 38 21.85 -1.38 9.82
CA LEU A 38 21.76 -0.02 9.26
C LEU A 38 20.80 0.05 8.06
N LYS A 39 20.78 -1.01 7.22
CA LYS A 39 19.83 -1.16 6.12
C LYS A 39 18.37 -1.11 6.60
N PHE A 40 18.07 -1.76 7.72
CA PHE A 40 16.72 -1.80 8.30
C PHE A 40 16.33 -0.47 8.92
N LEU A 41 17.26 0.19 9.63
CA LEU A 41 17.02 1.51 10.22
C LEU A 41 16.66 2.56 9.15
N ILE A 42 17.33 2.53 7.99
CA ILE A 42 17.05 3.44 6.87
C ILE A 42 15.77 3.04 6.13
N ALA A 43 15.49 1.75 5.99
CA ALA A 43 14.28 1.27 5.33
C ALA A 43 13.00 1.53 6.13
N LEU A 44 13.08 1.62 7.46
CA LEU A 44 11.93 1.77 8.35
C LEU A 44 11.13 3.07 8.10
N PRO A 45 11.73 4.27 8.06
CA PRO A 45 11.02 5.49 7.69
C PRO A 45 10.31 5.40 6.34
N ILE A 46 10.94 4.74 5.35
CA ILE A 46 10.36 4.56 4.03
C ILE A 46 9.15 3.65 4.09
N TYR A 47 9.23 2.56 4.86
CA TYR A 47 8.08 1.69 5.12
C TYR A 47 6.93 2.42 5.81
N ILE A 48 7.23 3.26 6.82
CA ILE A 48 6.21 4.06 7.52
C ILE A 48 5.50 4.99 6.52
N LEU A 49 6.27 5.75 5.72
CA LEU A 49 5.72 6.65 4.72
C LEU A 49 4.85 5.89 3.69
N TYR A 50 5.35 4.77 3.18
CA TYR A 50 4.61 3.92 2.25
C TYR A 50 3.31 3.38 2.86
N SER A 51 3.34 2.94 4.13
CA SER A 51 2.17 2.44 4.84
C SER A 51 1.09 3.51 4.98
N VAL A 52 1.48 4.76 5.29
CA VAL A 52 0.55 5.89 5.35
C VAL A 52 -0.16 6.09 4.00
N VAL A 53 0.58 6.05 2.89
CA VAL A 53 -0.02 6.20 1.54
C VAL A 53 -1.01 5.08 1.23
N MET A 54 -0.72 3.85 1.63
CA MET A 54 -1.61 2.70 1.38
C MET A 54 -2.89 2.73 2.21
N VAL A 55 -2.85 3.35 3.38
CA VAL A 55 -4.00 3.45 4.31
C VAL A 55 -4.79 4.75 4.13
N ALA A 56 -4.18 5.81 3.57
CA ALA A 56 -4.82 7.11 3.38
C ALA A 56 -6.17 7.05 2.63
N PRO A 57 -6.32 6.29 1.52
CA PRO A 57 -7.62 6.18 0.84
C PRO A 57 -8.71 5.58 1.74
N LEU A 58 -8.36 4.62 2.60
CA LEU A 58 -9.30 4.02 3.54
C LEU A 58 -9.77 5.04 4.58
N ILE A 59 -8.84 5.74 5.22
CA ILE A 59 -9.15 6.76 6.23
C ILE A 59 -10.03 7.86 5.63
N TYR A 60 -9.68 8.32 4.43
CA TYR A 60 -10.47 9.31 3.71
C TYR A 60 -11.91 8.83 3.48
N MET A 61 -12.11 7.63 2.95
CA MET A 61 -13.45 7.07 2.71
C MET A 61 -14.24 6.84 3.99
N LEU A 62 -13.60 6.38 5.07
CA LEU A 62 -14.26 6.19 6.37
C LEU A 62 -14.77 7.52 6.94
N GLY A 63 -14.02 8.61 6.78
CA GLY A 63 -14.45 9.95 7.17
C GLY A 63 -15.59 10.45 6.28
N GLN A 64 -15.43 10.34 4.96
CA GLN A 64 -16.37 10.85 3.97
C GLN A 64 -17.74 10.16 4.02
N PHE A 65 -17.78 8.86 4.28
CA PHE A 65 -19.02 8.06 4.30
C PHE A 65 -19.50 7.70 5.71
N ARG A 66 -19.01 8.38 6.76
CA ARG A 66 -19.28 8.06 8.16
C ARG A 66 -20.77 7.95 8.48
N SER A 67 -21.59 8.89 8.01
CA SER A 67 -23.05 8.87 8.22
C SER A 67 -23.71 7.66 7.55
N GLY A 68 -23.29 7.32 6.32
CA GLY A 68 -23.74 6.12 5.62
C GLY A 68 -23.37 4.83 6.36
N ILE A 69 -22.15 4.75 6.87
CA ILE A 69 -21.66 3.61 7.66
C ILE A 69 -22.48 3.42 8.94
N GLN A 70 -22.82 4.50 9.65
CA GLN A 70 -23.65 4.43 10.85
C GLN A 70 -25.08 3.96 10.55
N SER A 71 -25.59 4.22 9.35
CA SER A 71 -26.92 3.79 8.93
C SER A 71 -26.99 2.34 8.46
N SER A 72 -25.92 1.82 7.84
CA SER A 72 -25.90 0.45 7.31
C SER A 72 -24.49 -0.08 7.11
N ASN A 73 -24.28 -1.33 7.53
CA ASN A 73 -23.03 -2.07 7.32
C ASN A 73 -22.67 -2.27 5.83
N LEU A 74 -23.64 -2.15 4.92
CA LEU A 74 -23.37 -2.23 3.47
C LEU A 74 -22.44 -1.10 3.00
N TYR A 75 -22.51 0.08 3.62
CA TYR A 75 -21.60 1.19 3.31
C TYR A 75 -20.17 0.88 3.75
N LEU A 76 -20.00 0.25 4.92
CA LEU A 76 -18.69 -0.19 5.38
C LEU A 76 -18.10 -1.25 4.44
N ALA A 77 -18.91 -2.23 4.02
CA ALA A 77 -18.49 -3.24 3.06
C ALA A 77 -18.06 -2.63 1.73
N ALA A 78 -18.82 -1.67 1.19
CA ALA A 78 -18.48 -0.96 -0.03
C ALA A 78 -17.16 -0.19 0.07
N VAL A 79 -16.91 0.48 1.21
CA VAL A 79 -15.64 1.19 1.48
C VAL A 79 -14.46 0.22 1.53
N LEU A 80 -14.60 -0.91 2.20
CA LEU A 80 -13.56 -1.93 2.30
C LEU A 80 -13.25 -2.56 0.93
N VAL A 81 -14.27 -2.85 0.13
CA VAL A 81 -14.10 -3.37 -1.23
C VAL A 81 -13.41 -2.34 -2.12
N ALA A 82 -13.81 -1.07 -2.07
CA ALA A 82 -13.17 -0.01 -2.84
C ALA A 82 -11.69 0.16 -2.47
N TRP A 83 -11.38 0.13 -1.17
CA TRP A 83 -10.00 0.17 -0.70
C TRP A 83 -9.19 -1.05 -1.15
N ALA A 84 -9.78 -2.25 -1.09
CA ALA A 84 -9.14 -3.45 -1.60
C ALA A 84 -8.81 -3.32 -3.09
N VAL A 85 -9.73 -2.79 -3.91
CA VAL A 85 -9.48 -2.51 -5.34
C VAL A 85 -8.31 -1.55 -5.53
N VAL A 86 -8.17 -0.53 -4.67
CA VAL A 86 -7.03 0.39 -4.71
C VAL A 86 -5.69 -0.30 -4.44
N VAL A 87 -5.65 -1.19 -3.44
CA VAL A 87 -4.40 -1.76 -2.93
C VAL A 87 -4.00 -3.06 -3.64
N ILE A 88 -4.95 -3.82 -4.20
CA ILE A 88 -4.71 -5.12 -4.86
C ILE A 88 -3.61 -5.05 -5.94
N PRO A 89 -3.61 -4.09 -6.89
CA PRO A 89 -2.58 -4.03 -7.93
C PRO A 89 -1.17 -3.94 -7.35
N SER A 90 -1.00 -3.13 -6.30
CA SER A 90 0.26 -2.98 -5.58
C SER A 90 0.69 -4.25 -4.84
N VAL A 91 -0.26 -4.92 -4.17
CA VAL A 91 -0.01 -6.19 -3.47
C VAL A 91 0.38 -7.29 -4.45
N VAL A 92 -0.33 -7.39 -5.58
CA VAL A 92 0.00 -8.33 -6.66
C VAL A 92 1.37 -8.02 -7.23
N TYR A 93 1.68 -6.75 -7.49
CA TYR A 93 2.99 -6.35 -7.98
C TYR A 93 4.12 -6.77 -7.02
N LEU A 94 3.98 -6.43 -5.74
CA LEU A 94 4.98 -6.72 -4.72
C LEU A 94 5.11 -8.24 -4.50
N GLY A 95 4.00 -8.93 -4.29
CA GLY A 95 3.97 -10.36 -3.97
C GLY A 95 4.37 -11.26 -5.13
N LYS A 96 3.88 -10.99 -6.34
CA LYS A 96 4.12 -11.86 -7.51
C LYS A 96 5.43 -11.55 -8.22
N TYR A 97 5.78 -10.27 -8.36
CA TYR A 97 6.89 -9.88 -9.24
C TYR A 97 8.15 -9.43 -8.50
N ARG A 98 8.03 -8.88 -7.28
CA ARG A 98 9.19 -8.27 -6.59
C ARG A 98 9.62 -8.95 -5.29
N VAL A 99 8.81 -9.83 -4.72
CA VAL A 99 9.11 -10.50 -3.45
C VAL A 99 10.43 -11.28 -3.51
N HIS A 100 10.72 -11.91 -4.65
CA HIS A 100 11.95 -12.69 -4.84
C HIS A 100 13.20 -11.80 -4.85
N GLU A 101 13.15 -10.66 -5.52
CA GLU A 101 14.24 -9.69 -5.54
C GLU A 101 14.47 -9.08 -4.15
N LEU A 102 13.40 -8.72 -3.45
CA LEU A 102 13.47 -8.15 -2.11
C LEU A 102 13.94 -9.15 -1.05
N ARG A 103 13.61 -10.44 -1.21
CA ARG A 103 14.18 -11.54 -0.41
C ARG A 103 15.68 -11.69 -0.64
N ARG A 104 16.14 -11.66 -1.90
CA ARG A 104 17.58 -11.67 -2.23
C ARG A 104 18.31 -10.46 -1.65
N ALA A 105 17.65 -9.30 -1.60
CA ALA A 105 18.15 -8.11 -0.93
C ALA A 105 18.08 -8.18 0.62
N GLY A 106 17.54 -9.26 1.19
CA GLY A 106 17.47 -9.53 2.62
C GLY A 106 16.45 -8.66 3.37
N TYR A 107 15.35 -8.25 2.73
CA TYR A 107 14.24 -7.51 3.38
C TYR A 107 13.12 -8.42 3.90
N PHE A 108 12.96 -9.60 3.32
CA PHE A 108 11.92 -10.55 3.70
C PHE A 108 12.52 -11.91 3.98
N LEU A 109 11.84 -12.69 4.83
CA LEU A 109 12.22 -14.07 5.11
C LEU A 109 12.20 -14.91 3.82
N PRO A 110 13.11 -15.88 3.67
CA PRO A 110 13.08 -16.85 2.58
C PRO A 110 11.71 -17.53 2.50
N ALA A 111 11.29 -17.94 1.29
CA ALA A 111 10.17 -18.87 1.19
C ALA A 111 10.56 -20.17 1.91
N ARG A 112 9.65 -20.67 2.76
CA ARG A 112 9.72 -22.03 3.30
C ARG A 112 9.31 -23.03 2.23
#